data_AF-A0A7S0L8N7-F1
#
_entry.id   AF-A0A7S0L8N7-F1
#
_cell.length_a   1.000
_cell.length_b   1.000
_cell.length_c   1.000
_cell.angle_alpha   90.00
_cell.angle_beta   90.00
_cell.angle_gamma   90.00
#
_symmetry.space_group_name_H-M   'P 1'
#
loop_
_entity.id
_entity.type
_entity.pdbx_description
1 polymer ?
#
loop_
_entity_poly.entity_id
_entity_poly.type
_entity_poly.pdbx_seq_one_letter_code
_entity_poly.pdbx_strand_id
1 'polypeptide(L)'
;AAAEKAAAAKAADKAEAASESADKAAEKAAAAAEKVAADAAKEREAQAKVAEAEAKAEAKETAEQKAEAAEAAAAAAAAEKREALREAEERLRAAEAKEKEAATSSRLLDKAVEFEKKQEKAAQKSADSAAADATAALVPQYDPLTSTESLYKDTPLEALQYSSVKPKIKDPVLILAGPDKGRVGVLLGIDSNTAIVKLSTKELKVIELEKIAKQE
;
A
#
# COMPACT_ATOMS: atom_id res chain seq x y z
N ALA A 1 107.60 -54.39 28.69
CA ALA A 1 106.94 -55.71 28.70
C ALA A 1 105.84 -55.85 29.78
N ALA A 2 106.14 -56.01 31.08
CA ALA A 2 105.10 -56.25 32.10
C ALA A 2 104.19 -55.02 32.40
N ALA A 3 104.78 -53.83 32.56
CA ALA A 3 104.04 -52.58 32.77
C ALA A 3 103.17 -52.20 31.55
N GLU A 4 103.65 -52.53 30.35
CA GLU A 4 102.97 -52.27 29.08
C GLU A 4 101.75 -53.20 28.89
N LYS A 5 101.85 -54.47 29.31
CA LYS A 5 100.70 -55.39 29.36
C LYS A 5 99.65 -54.95 30.40
N ALA A 6 100.06 -54.42 31.55
CA ALA A 6 99.13 -53.92 32.56
C ALA A 6 98.39 -52.64 32.13
N ALA A 7 99.06 -51.76 31.37
CA ALA A 7 98.43 -50.58 30.79
C ALA A 7 97.43 -50.94 29.67
N ALA A 8 97.77 -51.93 28.84
CA ALA A 8 96.87 -52.44 27.79
C ALA A 8 95.60 -53.10 28.38
N ALA A 9 95.72 -53.86 29.46
CA ALA A 9 94.57 -54.46 30.15
C ALA A 9 93.62 -53.40 30.75
N LYS A 10 94.16 -52.39 31.44
CA LYS A 10 93.34 -51.28 31.98
C LYS A 10 92.67 -50.44 30.89
N ALA A 11 93.30 -50.30 29.72
CA ALA A 11 92.70 -49.62 28.58
C ALA A 11 91.55 -50.43 27.97
N ALA A 12 91.67 -51.77 27.92
CA ALA A 12 90.62 -52.66 27.45
C ALA A 12 89.40 -52.66 28.40
N ASP A 13 89.60 -52.80 29.70
CA ASP A 13 88.51 -52.73 30.70
C ASP A 13 87.76 -51.38 30.65
N LYS A 14 88.49 -50.28 30.45
CA LYS A 14 87.90 -48.94 30.32
C LYS A 14 87.12 -48.77 29.02
N ALA A 15 87.57 -49.40 27.92
CA ALA A 15 86.87 -49.37 26.64
C ALA A 15 85.57 -50.20 26.68
N GLU A 16 85.58 -51.34 27.35
CA GLU A 16 84.40 -52.19 27.53
C GLU A 16 83.33 -51.49 28.39
N ALA A 17 83.74 -50.90 29.52
CA ALA A 17 82.83 -50.09 30.35
C ALA A 17 82.28 -48.86 29.62
N ALA A 18 83.08 -48.24 28.73
CA ALA A 18 82.62 -47.14 27.89
C ALA A 18 81.57 -47.61 26.86
N SER A 19 81.80 -48.76 26.21
CA SER A 19 80.83 -49.36 25.27
C SER A 19 79.51 -49.68 25.95
N GLU A 20 79.55 -50.35 27.11
CA GLU A 20 78.32 -50.75 27.82
C GLU A 20 77.53 -49.52 28.32
N SER A 21 78.23 -48.44 28.68
CA SER A 21 77.58 -47.17 29.04
C SER A 21 76.97 -46.44 27.84
N ALA A 22 77.59 -46.54 26.66
CA ALA A 22 77.07 -45.97 25.42
C ALA A 22 75.83 -46.73 24.94
N ASP A 23 75.83 -48.07 25.04
CA ASP A 23 74.70 -48.91 24.68
C ASP A 23 73.48 -48.64 25.59
N LYS A 24 73.68 -48.54 26.91
CA LYS A 24 72.61 -48.15 27.86
C LYS A 24 72.09 -46.74 27.62
N ALA A 25 72.95 -45.80 27.22
CA ALA A 25 72.55 -44.45 26.87
C ALA A 25 71.74 -44.41 25.57
N ALA A 26 72.13 -45.20 24.57
CA ALA A 26 71.42 -45.32 23.31
C ALA A 26 70.04 -45.98 23.50
N GLU A 27 69.95 -47.05 24.30
CA GLU A 27 68.68 -47.72 24.63
C GLU A 27 67.72 -46.78 25.37
N LYS A 28 68.23 -46.02 26.36
CA LYS A 28 67.43 -45.02 27.08
C LYS A 28 66.98 -43.88 26.16
N ALA A 29 67.83 -43.44 25.24
CA ALA A 29 67.48 -42.41 24.25
C ALA A 29 66.41 -42.91 23.26
N ALA A 30 66.51 -44.17 22.81
CA ALA A 30 65.51 -44.79 21.93
C ALA A 30 64.15 -44.92 22.63
N ALA A 31 64.12 -45.39 23.88
CA ALA A 31 62.89 -45.49 24.66
C ALA A 31 62.26 -44.11 24.94
N ALA A 32 63.08 -43.08 25.19
CA ALA A 32 62.60 -41.71 25.35
C ALA A 32 62.02 -41.16 24.03
N ALA A 33 62.66 -41.42 22.89
CA ALA A 33 62.17 -41.01 21.58
C ALA A 33 60.85 -41.70 21.22
N GLU A 34 60.71 -43.00 21.52
CA GLU A 34 59.47 -43.74 21.31
C GLU A 34 58.32 -43.19 22.15
N LYS A 35 58.58 -42.88 23.43
CA LYS A 35 57.58 -42.24 24.30
C LYS A 35 57.14 -40.88 23.76
N VAL A 36 58.08 -40.02 23.35
CA VAL A 36 57.77 -38.71 22.77
C VAL A 36 56.97 -38.85 21.48
N ALA A 37 57.29 -39.82 20.63
CA ALA A 37 56.54 -40.10 19.41
C ALA A 37 55.10 -40.58 19.70
N ALA A 38 54.93 -41.45 20.71
CA ALA A 38 53.62 -41.94 21.13
C ALA A 38 52.74 -40.82 21.73
N ASP A 39 53.33 -39.96 22.56
CA ASP A 39 52.62 -38.81 23.14
C ASP A 39 52.22 -37.80 22.05
N ALA A 40 53.12 -37.51 21.10
CA ALA A 40 52.82 -36.64 19.96
C ALA A 40 51.74 -37.23 19.03
N ALA A 41 51.71 -38.55 18.84
CA ALA A 41 50.67 -39.22 18.05
C ALA A 41 49.29 -39.09 18.73
N LYS A 42 49.21 -39.28 20.05
CA LYS A 42 47.98 -39.09 20.82
C LYS A 42 47.49 -37.65 20.80
N GLU A 43 48.40 -36.68 20.90
CA GLU A 43 48.05 -35.27 20.83
C GLU A 43 47.49 -34.89 19.44
N ARG A 44 48.10 -35.40 18.36
CA ARG A 44 47.59 -35.21 16.99
C ARG A 44 46.21 -35.85 16.79
N GLU A 45 45.99 -37.04 17.34
CA GLU A 45 44.67 -37.68 17.28
C GLU A 45 43.61 -36.88 18.06
N ALA A 46 43.96 -36.34 19.23
CA ALA A 46 43.07 -35.48 20.00
C ALA A 46 42.76 -34.18 19.25
N GLN A 47 43.76 -33.51 18.68
CA GLN A 47 43.57 -32.31 17.86
C GLN A 47 42.70 -32.58 16.63
N ALA A 48 42.88 -33.72 15.95
CA ALA A 48 42.06 -34.10 14.81
C ALA A 48 40.59 -34.32 15.20
N LYS A 49 40.32 -34.95 16.35
CA LYS A 49 38.95 -35.14 16.86
C LYS A 49 38.28 -33.82 17.24
N VAL A 50 39.02 -32.87 17.81
CA VAL A 50 38.51 -31.52 18.12
C VAL A 50 38.15 -30.77 16.83
N ALA A 51 39.06 -30.76 15.85
CA ALA A 51 38.81 -30.12 14.56
C ALA A 51 37.61 -30.73 13.81
N GLU A 52 37.44 -32.05 13.86
CA GLU A 52 36.26 -32.71 13.28
C GLU A 52 34.95 -32.33 14.00
N ALA A 53 34.99 -32.20 15.33
CA ALA A 53 33.84 -31.79 16.12
C ALA A 53 33.44 -30.33 15.85
N GLU A 54 34.42 -29.42 15.75
CA GLU A 54 34.21 -28.01 15.40
C GLU A 54 33.62 -27.89 13.99
N ALA A 55 34.20 -28.58 13.00
CA ALA A 55 33.67 -28.57 11.62
C ALA A 55 32.23 -29.11 11.55
N LYS A 56 31.89 -30.14 12.34
CA LYS A 56 30.51 -30.66 12.43
C LYS A 56 29.56 -29.66 13.11
N ALA A 57 30.02 -28.92 14.11
CA ALA A 57 29.23 -27.90 14.78
C ALA A 57 28.93 -26.72 13.85
N GLU A 58 29.96 -26.20 13.15
CA GLU A 58 29.80 -25.12 12.17
C GLU A 58 28.89 -25.54 11.00
N ALA A 59 29.02 -26.78 10.51
CA ALA A 59 28.15 -27.32 9.48
C ALA A 59 26.68 -27.41 9.94
N LYS A 60 26.44 -27.75 11.22
CA LYS A 60 25.10 -27.80 11.79
C LYS A 60 24.51 -26.39 11.95
N GLU A 61 25.28 -25.45 12.48
CA GLU A 61 24.82 -24.06 12.66
C GLU A 61 24.48 -23.41 11.32
N THR A 62 25.34 -23.58 10.31
CA THR A 62 25.08 -23.07 8.96
C THR A 62 23.87 -23.73 8.29
N ALA A 63 23.60 -25.00 8.56
CA ALA A 63 22.40 -25.68 8.07
C ALA A 63 21.12 -25.14 8.76
N GLU A 64 21.18 -24.88 10.06
CA GLU A 64 20.07 -24.32 10.84
C GLU A 64 19.74 -22.89 10.39
N GLN A 65 20.77 -22.03 10.24
CA GLN A 65 20.61 -20.67 9.70
C GLN A 65 20.01 -20.67 8.29
N LYS A 66 20.42 -21.61 7.43
CA LYS A 66 19.83 -21.75 6.08
C LYS A 66 18.37 -22.22 6.12
N ALA A 67 18.01 -23.09 7.05
CA ALA A 67 16.63 -23.55 7.21
C ALA A 67 15.72 -22.41 7.69
N GLU A 68 16.17 -21.63 8.68
CA GLU A 68 15.44 -20.47 9.19
C GLU A 68 15.25 -19.39 8.10
N ALA A 69 16.31 -19.10 7.33
CA ALA A 69 16.24 -18.17 6.21
C ALA A 69 15.26 -18.65 5.11
N ALA A 70 15.22 -19.95 4.83
CA ALA A 70 14.30 -20.53 3.86
C ALA A 70 12.84 -20.46 4.34
N GLU A 71 12.58 -20.69 5.63
CA GLU A 71 11.25 -20.55 6.24
C GLU A 71 10.77 -19.09 6.21
N ALA A 72 11.64 -18.15 6.58
CA ALA A 72 11.34 -16.72 6.51
C ALA A 72 11.02 -16.27 5.07
N ALA A 73 11.78 -16.74 4.08
CA ALA A 73 11.52 -16.45 2.67
C ALA A 73 10.18 -17.04 2.20
N ALA A 74 9.84 -18.26 2.62
CA ALA A 74 8.55 -18.88 2.31
C ALA A 74 7.38 -18.13 2.95
N ALA A 75 7.54 -17.67 4.20
CA ALA A 75 6.54 -16.87 4.89
C ALA A 75 6.31 -15.51 4.20
N ALA A 76 7.37 -14.84 3.76
CA ALA A 76 7.28 -13.59 3.00
C ALA A 76 6.54 -13.78 1.67
N ALA A 77 6.88 -14.83 0.91
CA ALA A 77 6.19 -15.15 -0.34
C ALA A 77 4.70 -15.51 -0.13
N ALA A 78 4.38 -16.14 1.01
CA ALA A 78 2.99 -16.43 1.36
C ALA A 78 2.21 -15.16 1.75
N ALA A 79 2.86 -14.20 2.42
CA ALA A 79 2.26 -12.91 2.76
C ALA A 79 1.92 -12.09 1.50
N GLU A 80 2.85 -12.01 0.55
CA GLU A 80 2.64 -11.32 -0.73
C GLU A 80 1.47 -11.94 -1.52
N LYS A 81 1.38 -13.27 -1.58
CA LYS A 81 0.24 -13.96 -2.22
C LYS A 81 -1.09 -13.66 -1.54
N ARG A 82 -1.12 -13.56 -0.21
CA ARG A 82 -2.35 -13.21 0.54
C ARG A 82 -2.78 -11.78 0.26
N GLU A 83 -1.83 -10.85 0.17
CA GLU A 83 -2.13 -9.46 -0.18
C GLU A 83 -2.67 -9.35 -1.61
N ALA A 84 -2.04 -10.02 -2.58
CA ALA A 84 -2.52 -10.07 -3.96
C ALA A 84 -3.93 -10.68 -4.08
N LEU A 85 -4.23 -11.74 -3.32
CA LEU A 85 -5.58 -12.33 -3.27
C LEU A 85 -6.60 -11.36 -2.67
N ARG A 86 -6.24 -10.64 -1.60
CA ARG A 86 -7.12 -9.64 -1.00
C ARG A 86 -7.44 -8.50 -1.96
N GLU A 87 -6.43 -8.01 -2.69
CA GLU A 87 -6.64 -6.97 -3.70
C GLU A 87 -7.53 -7.48 -4.85
N ALA A 88 -7.34 -8.73 -5.29
CA ALA A 88 -8.18 -9.34 -6.31
C ALA A 88 -9.64 -9.48 -5.85
N GLU A 89 -9.88 -9.90 -4.61
CA GLU A 89 -11.23 -9.98 -4.01
C GLU A 89 -11.89 -8.60 -3.90
N GLU A 90 -11.15 -7.56 -3.50
CA GLU A 90 -11.67 -6.20 -3.43
C GLU A 90 -12.05 -5.66 -4.81
N ARG A 91 -11.22 -5.91 -5.83
CA ARG A 91 -11.51 -5.56 -7.23
C ARG A 91 -12.76 -6.27 -7.74
N LEU A 92 -12.93 -7.56 -7.42
CA LEU A 92 -14.12 -8.33 -7.81
C LEU A 92 -15.37 -7.78 -7.14
N ARG A 93 -15.30 -7.46 -5.83
CA ARG A 93 -16.42 -6.84 -5.10
C ARG A 93 -16.79 -5.47 -5.67
N ALA A 94 -15.80 -4.66 -6.06
CA ALA A 94 -16.03 -3.37 -6.70
C ALA A 94 -16.66 -3.54 -8.11
N ALA A 95 -16.27 -4.56 -8.87
CA ALA A 95 -16.88 -4.87 -10.16
C ALA A 95 -18.35 -5.31 -10.00
N GLU A 96 -18.65 -6.18 -9.05
CA GLU A 96 -20.02 -6.60 -8.75
C GLU A 96 -20.91 -5.42 -8.30
N ALA A 97 -20.35 -4.48 -7.52
CA ALA A 97 -21.07 -3.27 -7.11
C ALA A 97 -21.43 -2.40 -8.33
N LYS A 98 -20.46 -2.19 -9.24
CA LYS A 98 -20.70 -1.45 -10.48
C LYS A 98 -21.72 -2.13 -11.38
N GLU A 99 -21.71 -3.46 -11.45
CA GLU A 99 -22.70 -4.22 -12.23
C GLU A 99 -24.12 -4.05 -11.63
N LYS A 100 -24.25 -4.10 -10.30
CA LYS A 100 -25.52 -3.85 -9.61
C LYS A 100 -26.02 -2.42 -9.85
N GLU A 101 -25.14 -1.43 -9.82
CA GLU A 101 -25.49 -0.04 -10.16
C GLU A 101 -25.91 0.10 -11.62
N ALA A 102 -25.20 -0.53 -12.55
CA ALA A 102 -25.58 -0.52 -13.97
C ALA A 102 -26.95 -1.18 -14.18
N ALA A 103 -27.24 -2.30 -13.51
CA ALA A 103 -28.51 -2.99 -13.58
C ALA A 103 -29.67 -2.15 -13.00
N THR A 104 -29.44 -1.41 -11.90
CA THR A 104 -30.45 -0.51 -11.35
C THR A 104 -30.69 0.69 -12.27
N SER A 105 -29.64 1.29 -12.84
CA SER A 105 -29.74 2.36 -13.83
C SER A 105 -30.51 1.91 -15.08
N SER A 106 -30.25 0.71 -15.61
CA SER A 106 -30.99 0.16 -16.75
C SER A 106 -32.48 0.03 -16.45
N ARG A 107 -32.85 -0.53 -15.28
CA ARG A 107 -34.26 -0.64 -14.88
C ARG A 107 -34.96 0.70 -14.72
N LEU A 108 -34.24 1.73 -14.30
CA LEU A 108 -34.79 3.09 -14.19
C LEU A 108 -35.03 3.71 -15.56
N LEU A 109 -34.11 3.50 -16.51
CA LEU A 109 -34.28 3.92 -17.90
C LEU A 109 -35.48 3.23 -18.55
N ASP A 110 -35.64 1.91 -18.36
CA ASP A 110 -36.80 1.17 -18.89
C ASP A 110 -38.12 1.73 -18.34
N LYS A 111 -38.18 2.03 -17.04
CA LYS A 111 -39.36 2.66 -16.41
C LYS A 111 -39.62 4.08 -16.92
N ALA A 112 -38.58 4.86 -17.18
CA ALA A 112 -38.71 6.20 -17.73
C ALA A 112 -39.33 6.17 -19.13
N VAL A 113 -38.87 5.25 -19.99
CA VAL A 113 -39.43 5.05 -21.34
C VAL A 113 -40.90 4.63 -21.30
N GLU A 114 -41.29 3.76 -20.35
CA GLU A 114 -42.71 3.42 -20.15
C GLU A 114 -43.55 4.63 -19.72
N PHE A 115 -42.99 5.48 -18.85
CA PHE A 115 -43.69 6.67 -18.37
C PHE A 115 -43.87 7.72 -19.47
N GLU A 116 -42.86 7.94 -20.32
CA GLU A 116 -42.97 8.79 -21.51
C GLU A 116 -44.04 8.28 -22.46
N LYS A 117 -44.03 6.98 -22.81
CA LYS A 117 -45.10 6.39 -23.65
C LYS A 117 -46.49 6.56 -23.04
N LYS A 118 -46.60 6.50 -21.71
CA LYS A 118 -47.88 6.70 -21.01
C LYS A 118 -48.31 8.17 -21.01
N GLN A 119 -47.38 9.10 -20.85
CA GLN A 119 -47.63 10.53 -21.00
C GLN A 119 -48.02 10.87 -22.43
N GLU A 120 -47.34 10.35 -23.45
CA GLU A 120 -47.66 10.61 -24.85
C GLU A 120 -49.06 10.12 -25.20
N LYS A 121 -49.46 8.91 -24.75
CA LYS A 121 -50.83 8.43 -24.89
C LYS A 121 -51.86 9.29 -24.15
N ALA A 122 -51.53 9.81 -22.97
CA ALA A 122 -52.41 10.71 -22.21
C ALA A 122 -52.52 12.08 -22.89
N ALA A 123 -51.41 12.62 -23.38
CA ALA A 123 -51.32 13.88 -24.12
C ALA A 123 -52.09 13.81 -25.43
N GLN A 124 -51.97 12.71 -26.17
CA GLN A 124 -52.75 12.48 -27.40
C GLN A 124 -54.25 12.38 -27.11
N LYS A 125 -54.64 11.70 -26.03
CA LYS A 125 -56.03 11.66 -25.56
C LYS A 125 -56.54 13.03 -25.11
N SER A 126 -55.69 13.88 -24.53
CA SER A 126 -56.06 15.26 -24.20
C SER A 126 -56.05 16.19 -25.40
N ALA A 127 -55.20 15.98 -26.40
CA ALA A 127 -55.16 16.75 -27.64
C ALA A 127 -56.41 16.49 -28.50
N ASP A 128 -56.88 15.24 -28.55
CA ASP A 128 -58.18 14.90 -29.14
C ASP A 128 -59.36 15.58 -28.40
N SER A 129 -59.21 15.90 -27.10
CA SER A 129 -60.21 16.68 -26.34
C SER A 129 -60.02 18.19 -26.42
N ALA A 130 -58.79 18.67 -26.67
CA ALA A 130 -58.41 20.10 -26.67
C ALA A 130 -58.42 20.73 -28.07
N ALA A 131 -58.54 19.93 -29.14
CA ALA A 131 -58.84 20.43 -30.49
C ALA A 131 -60.17 21.22 -30.58
N ALA A 132 -60.96 21.23 -29.51
CA ALA A 132 -62.13 22.09 -29.34
C ALA A 132 -61.82 23.54 -28.87
N ASP A 133 -60.59 23.88 -28.45
CA ASP A 133 -60.33 25.14 -27.70
C ASP A 133 -58.98 25.82 -28.05
N ALA A 134 -58.56 25.77 -29.32
CA ALA A 134 -57.22 26.15 -29.78
C ALA A 134 -57.01 27.64 -30.10
N THR A 135 -57.50 28.58 -29.27
CA THR A 135 -57.19 30.03 -29.42
C THR A 135 -56.46 30.66 -28.24
N ALA A 136 -56.17 29.92 -27.16
CA ALA A 136 -55.60 30.49 -25.93
C ALA A 136 -54.04 30.48 -25.84
N ALA A 137 -53.33 29.80 -26.75
CA ALA A 137 -51.91 29.45 -26.57
C ALA A 137 -50.88 30.41 -27.21
N LEU A 138 -51.29 31.56 -27.74
CA LEU A 138 -50.42 32.47 -28.53
C LEU A 138 -49.64 33.51 -27.69
N VAL A 139 -49.63 33.40 -26.36
CA VAL A 139 -48.86 34.30 -25.50
C VAL A 139 -47.85 33.50 -24.68
N PRO A 140 -46.55 33.87 -24.65
CA PRO A 140 -45.58 33.26 -23.74
C PRO A 140 -46.03 33.50 -22.30
N GLN A 141 -46.73 32.54 -21.71
CA GLN A 141 -47.13 32.61 -20.32
C GLN A 141 -45.91 32.27 -19.44
N TYR A 142 -45.46 33.30 -18.72
CA TYR A 142 -44.52 33.21 -17.61
C TYR A 142 -44.99 32.11 -16.65
N ASP A 143 -44.18 31.07 -16.42
CA ASP A 143 -44.52 29.95 -15.53
C ASP A 143 -44.19 30.30 -14.06
N PRO A 144 -45.20 30.56 -13.22
CA PRO A 144 -44.98 30.96 -11.83
C PRO A 144 -44.53 29.81 -10.91
N LEU A 145 -44.58 28.55 -11.36
CA LEU A 145 -44.22 27.40 -10.51
C LEU A 145 -42.70 27.18 -10.41
N THR A 146 -41.94 27.60 -11.42
CA THR A 146 -40.48 27.44 -11.45
C THR A 146 -39.73 28.67 -10.92
N SER A 147 -40.41 29.81 -10.87
CA SER A 147 -39.82 31.09 -10.49
C SER A 147 -39.92 31.30 -8.98
N THR A 148 -38.80 31.16 -8.27
CA THR A 148 -38.71 31.47 -6.83
C THR A 148 -38.77 32.97 -6.54
N GLU A 149 -38.78 33.80 -7.59
CA GLU A 149 -38.92 35.25 -7.49
C GLU A 149 -40.19 35.66 -6.74
N SER A 150 -41.33 34.99 -6.99
CA SER A 150 -42.59 35.26 -6.29
C SER A 150 -42.52 35.01 -4.78
N LEU A 151 -41.70 34.03 -4.36
CA LEU A 151 -41.55 33.64 -2.95
C LEU A 151 -40.70 34.63 -2.15
N TYR A 152 -39.77 35.32 -2.81
CA TYR A 152 -38.81 36.24 -2.18
C TYR A 152 -38.98 37.70 -2.62
N LYS A 153 -40.10 38.04 -3.27
CA LYS A 153 -40.44 39.41 -3.69
C LYS A 153 -40.51 40.36 -2.49
N ASP A 154 -41.12 39.89 -1.39
CA ASP A 154 -41.33 40.69 -0.17
C ASP A 154 -40.22 40.55 0.86
N THR A 155 -39.18 39.74 0.59
CA THR A 155 -38.03 39.61 1.49
C THR A 155 -37.09 40.82 1.30
N PRO A 156 -36.99 41.73 2.29
CA PRO A 156 -36.07 42.85 2.19
C PRO A 156 -34.64 42.33 2.11
N LEU A 157 -33.78 43.05 1.38
CA LEU A 157 -32.36 42.71 1.22
C LEU A 157 -31.66 42.57 2.58
N GLU A 158 -32.11 43.30 3.61
CA GLU A 158 -31.58 43.24 4.97
C GLU A 158 -31.86 41.90 5.69
N ALA A 159 -32.89 41.16 5.28
CA ALA A 159 -33.19 39.84 5.84
C ALA A 159 -32.31 38.73 5.25
N LEU A 160 -31.56 39.02 4.18
CA LEU A 160 -30.60 38.09 3.60
C LEU A 160 -29.25 38.29 4.30
N GLN A 161 -28.75 37.25 4.96
CA GLN A 161 -27.42 37.27 5.57
C GLN A 161 -26.37 37.07 4.47
N TYR A 162 -25.70 38.15 4.09
CA TYR A 162 -24.59 38.11 3.14
C TYR A 162 -23.48 39.06 3.57
N SER A 163 -22.25 38.71 3.19
CA SER A 163 -21.09 39.55 3.40
C SER A 163 -20.92 40.54 2.23
N SER A 164 -20.57 41.79 2.53
CA SER A 164 -20.19 42.80 1.52
C SER A 164 -18.87 42.50 0.80
N VAL A 165 -18.18 41.42 1.17
CA VAL A 165 -16.93 40.99 0.56
C VAL A 165 -17.21 40.31 -0.79
N LYS A 166 -16.47 40.71 -1.82
CA LYS A 166 -16.55 40.08 -3.15
C LYS A 166 -16.28 38.57 -3.05
N PRO A 167 -17.17 37.71 -3.59
CA PRO A 167 -17.00 36.27 -3.49
C PRO A 167 -15.79 35.79 -4.30
N LYS A 168 -15.06 34.81 -3.76
CA LYS A 168 -13.93 34.16 -4.45
C LYS A 168 -14.37 32.85 -5.10
N ILE A 169 -13.60 32.36 -6.05
CA ILE A 169 -13.81 31.05 -6.66
C ILE A 169 -13.80 29.99 -5.54
N LYS A 170 -14.80 29.10 -5.55
CA LYS A 170 -15.18 28.08 -4.55
C LYS A 170 -15.89 28.59 -3.29
N ASP A 171 -16.13 29.90 -3.14
CA ASP A 171 -16.95 30.39 -2.04
C ASP A 171 -18.45 30.08 -2.26
N PRO A 172 -19.21 29.85 -1.17
CA PRO A 172 -20.67 29.83 -1.24
C PRO A 172 -21.19 31.25 -1.53
N VAL A 173 -22.14 31.33 -2.45
CA VAL A 173 -22.74 32.58 -2.91
C VAL A 173 -24.26 32.52 -2.84
N LEU A 174 -24.85 33.66 -2.48
CA LEU A 174 -26.29 33.89 -2.45
C LEU A 174 -26.69 34.80 -3.59
N ILE A 175 -27.74 34.44 -4.32
CA ILE A 175 -28.29 35.25 -5.41
C ILE A 175 -29.23 36.32 -4.84
N LEU A 176 -28.92 37.59 -5.09
CA LEU A 176 -29.64 38.74 -4.55
C LEU A 176 -30.83 39.17 -5.43
N ALA A 177 -30.77 38.90 -6.74
CA ALA A 177 -31.76 39.37 -7.70
C ALA A 177 -31.96 38.39 -8.88
N GLY A 178 -33.14 38.43 -9.49
CA GLY A 178 -33.53 37.58 -10.62
C GLY A 178 -34.41 36.38 -10.22
N PRO A 179 -34.69 35.46 -11.17
CA PRO A 179 -35.60 34.33 -10.96
C PRO A 179 -35.15 33.37 -9.84
N ASP A 180 -33.83 33.33 -9.61
CA ASP A 180 -33.17 32.49 -8.62
C ASP A 180 -32.83 33.23 -7.32
N LYS A 181 -33.45 34.39 -7.05
CA LYS A 181 -33.24 35.15 -5.80
C LYS A 181 -33.43 34.25 -4.57
N GLY A 182 -32.50 34.36 -3.62
CA GLY A 182 -32.51 33.59 -2.37
C GLY A 182 -31.90 32.19 -2.50
N ARG A 183 -31.55 31.73 -3.71
CA ARG A 183 -30.86 30.46 -3.88
C ARG A 183 -29.36 30.59 -3.57
N VAL A 184 -28.83 29.52 -3.00
CA VAL A 184 -27.40 29.37 -2.67
C VAL A 184 -26.72 28.48 -3.71
N GLY A 185 -25.50 28.85 -4.08
CA GLY A 185 -24.64 28.05 -4.94
C GLY A 185 -23.17 28.21 -4.57
N VAL A 186 -22.30 27.59 -5.37
CA VAL A 186 -20.83 27.72 -5.26
C VAL A 186 -20.32 28.43 -6.50
N LEU A 187 -19.51 29.48 -6.31
CA LEU A 187 -18.90 30.21 -7.41
C LEU A 187 -17.79 29.37 -8.05
N LEU A 188 -17.90 29.04 -9.34
CA LEU A 188 -16.90 28.23 -10.05
C LEU A 188 -15.91 29.07 -10.86
N GLY A 189 -16.35 30.22 -11.37
CA GLY A 189 -15.53 31.08 -12.21
C GLY A 189 -16.13 32.47 -12.33
N ILE A 190 -15.26 33.44 -12.62
CA ILE A 190 -15.63 34.82 -12.92
C ILE A 190 -15.09 35.11 -14.33
N ASP A 191 -15.98 35.50 -15.23
CA ASP A 191 -15.65 35.97 -16.56
C ASP A 191 -16.08 37.42 -16.72
N SER A 192 -15.11 38.33 -16.60
CA SER A 192 -15.26 39.77 -16.76
C SER A 192 -16.32 40.40 -15.84
N ASN A 193 -17.61 40.38 -16.23
CA ASN A 193 -18.74 40.90 -15.46
C ASN A 193 -19.79 39.82 -15.10
N THR A 194 -19.52 38.57 -15.44
CA THR A 194 -20.40 37.45 -15.17
C THR A 194 -19.70 36.43 -14.29
N ALA A 195 -20.50 35.71 -13.52
CA ALA A 195 -20.10 34.69 -12.58
C ALA A 195 -20.80 33.39 -12.96
N ILE A 196 -20.03 32.30 -12.99
CA ILE A 196 -20.55 30.95 -13.22
C ILE A 196 -20.79 30.33 -11.85
N VAL A 197 -22.07 30.16 -11.50
CA VAL A 197 -22.49 29.64 -10.20
C VAL A 197 -23.09 28.25 -10.38
N LYS A 198 -22.63 27.30 -9.56
CA LYS A 198 -23.24 25.99 -9.42
C LYS A 198 -24.26 26.01 -8.30
N LEU A 199 -25.55 25.95 -8.63
CA LEU A 199 -26.62 25.89 -7.65
C LEU A 199 -26.58 24.56 -6.87
N SER A 200 -27.20 24.54 -5.69
CA SER A 200 -27.39 23.32 -4.88
C SER A 200 -28.12 22.20 -5.65
N THR A 201 -28.94 22.55 -6.63
CA THR A 201 -29.61 21.63 -7.58
C THR A 201 -28.68 21.00 -8.61
N LYS A 202 -27.36 21.26 -8.52
CA LYS A 202 -26.32 20.83 -9.48
C LYS A 202 -26.42 21.47 -10.87
N GLU A 203 -27.27 22.47 -11.06
CA GLU A 203 -27.37 23.25 -12.28
C GLU A 203 -26.27 24.33 -12.33
N LEU A 204 -25.75 24.59 -13.52
CA LEU A 204 -24.80 25.69 -13.78
C LEU A 204 -25.55 26.87 -14.37
N LYS A 205 -25.41 28.05 -13.76
CA LYS A 205 -26.00 29.29 -14.27
C LYS A 205 -24.95 30.38 -14.39
N VAL A 206 -25.11 31.21 -15.41
CA VAL A 206 -24.31 32.41 -15.64
C VAL A 206 -25.12 33.60 -15.13
N ILE A 207 -24.60 34.29 -14.13
CA ILE A 207 -25.28 35.40 -13.45
C ILE A 207 -24.33 36.58 -13.40
N GLU A 208 -24.83 37.81 -13.48
CA GLU A 208 -23.99 39.01 -13.31
C GLU A 208 -23.38 39.06 -11.91
N LEU A 209 -22.12 39.52 -11.82
CA LEU A 209 -21.38 39.57 -10.55
C LEU A 209 -22.07 40.47 -9.50
N GLU A 210 -22.81 41.49 -9.94
CA GLU A 210 -23.55 42.43 -9.07
C GLU A 210 -24.78 41.79 -8.42
N LYS A 211 -25.30 40.70 -8.99
CA LYS A 211 -26.50 40.01 -8.51
C LYS A 211 -26.17 38.87 -7.55
N ILE A 212 -24.91 38.72 -7.16
CA ILE A 212 -24.45 37.68 -6.23
C ILE A 212 -23.64 38.30 -5.08
N ALA A 213 -23.78 37.73 -3.89
CA ALA A 213 -22.97 38.08 -2.72
C ALA A 213 -22.43 36.82 -2.04
N LYS A 214 -21.37 36.98 -1.27
CA LYS A 214 -20.82 35.89 -0.47
C LYS A 214 -21.77 35.55 0.68
N GLN A 215 -22.12 34.29 0.82
CA GLN A 215 -22.85 33.81 1.98
C GLN A 215 -21.91 33.73 3.19
N GLU A 216 -22.33 34.25 4.34
CA GLU A 216 -21.61 34.04 5.62
C GLU A 216 -21.69 32.59 6.08
#